data_AF-A0A2N5RZA7-F1
#
_entry.id   AF-A0A2N5RZA7-F1
#
_cell.length_a   1.000
_cell.length_b   1.000
_cell.length_c   1.000
_cell.angle_alpha   90.00
_cell.angle_beta   90.00
_cell.angle_gamma   90.00
#
_symmetry.space_group_name_H-M   'P 1'
#
loop_
_entity.id
_entity.type
_entity.pdbx_description
1 polymer ?
#
loop_
_entity_poly.entity_id
_entity_poly.type
_entity_poly.pdbx_seq_one_letter_code
_entity_poly.pdbx_strand_id
1 'polypeptide(L)'
;MELPKPPPDHIPPNPPPGPNPQAHIPQPQPNQVRGDNMADGARNGFRQAMLKTALETIPQLTEENYSIWKDKLMALLKLRGVLNTLNNADVPLGESDNAELTLLIISKMESVTHNNVVTAKNRDSAQKLWASIKE
;
A
#
# COMPACT_ATOMS: atom_id res chain seq x y z
N MET A 1 11.97 86.11 -10.34
CA MET A 1 12.24 84.85 -11.06
C MET A 1 12.39 83.78 -10.01
N GLU A 2 11.29 83.11 -9.69
CA GLU A 2 11.24 82.07 -8.66
C GLU A 2 11.61 80.73 -9.32
N LEU A 3 12.57 80.02 -8.73
CA LEU A 3 13.11 78.77 -9.24
C LEU A 3 12.05 77.65 -9.12
N PRO A 4 11.79 76.84 -10.16
CA PRO A 4 10.77 75.80 -10.08
C PRO A 4 11.17 74.72 -9.06
N LYS A 5 10.22 74.36 -8.19
CA LYS A 5 10.36 73.26 -7.24
C LYS A 5 10.63 71.93 -7.96
N PRO A 6 11.53 71.07 -7.44
CA PRO A 6 11.82 69.77 -8.04
C PRO A 6 10.60 68.82 -7.95
N PRO A 7 10.47 67.85 -8.86
CA PRO A 7 9.43 66.82 -8.81
C PRO A 7 9.62 65.92 -7.59
N PRO A 8 8.55 65.28 -7.08
CA PRO A 8 8.67 64.34 -5.96
C PRO A 8 9.48 63.10 -6.39
N ASP A 9 10.45 62.72 -5.56
CA ASP A 9 11.22 61.48 -5.71
C ASP A 9 10.29 60.27 -5.87
N HIS A 10 10.46 59.54 -6.96
CA HIS A 10 9.88 58.21 -7.13
C HIS A 10 10.52 57.27 -6.09
N ILE A 11 9.77 56.96 -5.03
CA ILE A 11 10.20 55.98 -4.03
C ILE A 11 10.19 54.59 -4.70
N PRO A 12 11.31 53.85 -4.75
CA PRO A 12 11.32 52.49 -5.28
C PRO A 12 10.50 51.55 -4.36
N PRO A 13 9.88 50.48 -4.90
CA PRO A 13 9.22 49.49 -4.06
C PRO A 13 10.23 48.83 -3.12
N ASN A 14 9.82 48.64 -1.86
CA ASN A 14 10.63 48.02 -0.83
C ASN A 14 11.09 46.61 -1.28
N PRO A 15 12.37 46.24 -1.15
CA PRO A 15 12.81 44.89 -1.46
C PRO A 15 12.18 43.87 -0.49
N PRO A 16 12.01 42.59 -0.90
CA PRO A 16 11.55 41.55 0.01
C PRO A 16 12.53 41.43 1.18
N PRO A 17 12.05 41.15 2.41
CA PRO A 17 12.93 40.96 3.54
C PRO A 17 13.88 39.79 3.27
N GLY A 18 15.18 40.04 3.40
CA GLY A 18 16.20 38.99 3.40
C GLY A 18 16.01 38.04 4.59
N PRO A 19 16.69 36.88 4.59
CA PRO A 19 16.60 35.93 5.69
C PRO A 19 17.16 36.57 6.97
N ASN A 20 16.32 36.68 8.00
CA ASN A 20 16.68 37.25 9.30
C ASN A 20 17.61 36.29 10.08
N PRO A 21 18.87 36.65 10.38
CA PRO A 21 19.75 35.86 11.22
C PRO A 21 19.62 36.34 12.67
N GLN A 22 18.50 35.99 13.32
CA GLN A 22 18.35 36.14 14.76
C GLN A 22 17.85 34.83 15.38
N ALA A 23 18.60 34.37 16.37
CA ALA A 23 18.48 33.11 17.08
C ALA A 23 17.05 32.90 17.62
N HIS A 24 16.39 31.85 17.15
CA HIS A 24 15.15 31.34 17.74
C HIS A 24 15.47 30.61 19.05
N ILE A 25 15.35 31.34 20.14
CA ILE A 25 14.98 30.79 21.45
C ILE A 25 13.63 30.08 21.30
N PRO A 26 13.51 28.78 21.65
CA PRO A 26 12.24 28.08 21.52
C PRO A 26 11.24 28.59 22.56
N GLN A 27 10.16 29.23 22.08
CA GLN A 27 8.97 29.52 22.86
C GLN A 27 8.19 28.22 23.13
N PRO A 28 7.71 27.96 24.36
CA PRO A 28 6.81 26.84 24.62
C PRO A 28 5.42 27.13 24.03
N GLN A 29 5.07 26.45 22.94
CA GLN A 29 3.72 26.48 22.37
C GLN A 29 2.73 25.72 23.26
N PRO A 30 1.61 26.33 23.68
CA PRO A 30 0.56 25.63 24.41
C PRO A 30 -0.34 24.84 23.44
N ASN A 31 -0.58 23.57 23.78
CA ASN A 31 -1.63 22.71 23.24
C ASN A 31 -1.66 22.50 21.71
N GLN A 32 -0.80 21.60 21.22
CA GLN A 32 -1.22 20.65 20.19
C GLN A 32 -1.67 19.37 20.88
N VAL A 33 -2.99 19.18 21.01
CA VAL A 33 -3.58 17.92 21.46
C VAL A 33 -3.22 16.82 20.45
N ARG A 34 -2.16 16.07 20.77
CA ARG A 34 -1.76 14.84 20.08
C ARG A 34 -2.80 13.76 20.40
N GLY A 35 -3.91 13.81 19.67
CA GLY A 35 -5.10 12.97 19.89
C GLY A 35 -5.40 11.95 18.80
N ASP A 36 -4.48 11.61 17.89
CA ASP A 36 -4.79 10.68 16.78
C ASP A 36 -3.58 9.83 16.38
N ASN A 37 -3.09 8.93 17.25
CA ASN A 37 -2.04 7.97 16.85
C ASN A 37 -2.13 6.58 17.51
N MET A 38 -3.11 6.30 18.38
CA MET A 38 -3.26 4.97 19.00
C MET A 38 -4.22 4.04 18.25
N ALA A 39 -5.17 4.58 17.49
CA ALA A 39 -6.17 3.78 16.77
C ALA A 39 -5.60 3.08 15.52
N ASP A 40 -4.69 3.74 14.78
CA ASP A 40 -4.08 3.19 13.57
C ASP A 40 -3.17 1.98 13.87
N GLY A 41 -2.37 2.05 14.94
CA GLY A 41 -1.51 0.94 15.36
C GLY A 41 -2.30 -0.30 15.78
N ALA A 42 -3.38 -0.12 16.54
CA ALA A 42 -4.24 -1.22 16.99
C ALA A 42 -5.04 -1.86 15.83
N ARG A 43 -5.59 -1.02 14.92
CA ARG A 43 -6.31 -1.49 13.72
C ARG A 43 -5.38 -2.27 12.78
N ASN A 44 -4.15 -1.77 12.58
CA ASN A 44 -3.18 -2.45 11.73
C ASN A 44 -2.67 -3.74 12.39
N GLY A 45 -2.45 -3.75 13.71
CA GLY A 45 -2.07 -4.94 14.47
C GLY A 45 -3.14 -6.05 14.42
N PHE A 46 -4.42 -5.68 14.54
CA PHE A 46 -5.52 -6.63 14.40
C PHE A 46 -5.59 -7.23 12.99
N ARG A 47 -5.46 -6.41 11.93
CA ARG A 47 -5.42 -6.90 10.54
C ARG A 47 -4.23 -7.82 10.29
N GLN A 48 -3.05 -7.45 10.80
CA GLN A 48 -1.84 -8.28 10.74
C GLN A 48 -2.04 -9.64 11.43
N ALA A 49 -2.63 -9.65 12.63
CA ALA A 49 -2.94 -10.88 13.35
C ALA A 49 -3.93 -11.75 12.57
N MET A 50 -5.01 -11.16 12.02
CA MET A 50 -5.96 -11.91 11.19
C MET A 50 -5.32 -12.44 9.90
N LEU A 51 -4.43 -11.69 9.24
CA LEU A 51 -3.70 -12.16 8.06
C LEU A 51 -2.79 -13.34 8.42
N LYS A 52 -2.07 -13.27 9.53
CA LYS A 52 -1.25 -14.38 10.04
C LYS A 52 -2.10 -15.61 10.33
N THR A 53 -3.19 -15.46 11.08
CA THR A 53 -4.11 -16.57 11.38
C THR A 53 -4.75 -17.15 10.12
N ALA A 54 -5.14 -16.33 9.16
CA ALA A 54 -5.68 -16.80 7.89
C ALA A 54 -4.61 -17.60 7.11
N LEU A 55 -3.35 -17.15 7.08
CA LEU A 55 -2.24 -17.89 6.47
C LEU A 55 -2.00 -19.26 7.13
N GLU A 56 -2.09 -19.34 8.46
CA GLU A 56 -1.92 -20.60 9.20
C GLU A 56 -3.09 -21.58 8.99
N THR A 57 -4.30 -21.05 8.79
CA THR A 57 -5.52 -21.86 8.67
C THR A 57 -5.89 -22.23 7.22
N ILE A 58 -5.18 -21.70 6.21
CA ILE A 58 -5.33 -22.11 4.82
C ILE A 58 -4.71 -23.51 4.66
N PRO A 59 -5.50 -24.53 4.24
CA PRO A 59 -4.99 -25.88 4.02
C PRO A 59 -4.00 -25.93 2.85
N GLN A 60 -3.36 -27.07 2.64
CA GLN A 60 -2.68 -27.38 1.39
C GLN A 60 -3.72 -27.56 0.27
N LEU A 61 -3.49 -27.03 -0.92
CA LEU A 61 -4.37 -27.21 -2.07
C LEU A 61 -4.20 -28.63 -2.62
N THR A 62 -5.26 -29.43 -2.44
CA THR A 62 -5.42 -30.73 -3.08
C THR A 62 -6.68 -30.73 -3.94
N GLU A 63 -6.82 -31.71 -4.82
CA GLU A 63 -8.01 -31.87 -5.67
C GLU A 63 -9.29 -32.03 -4.84
N GLU A 64 -9.19 -32.69 -3.68
CA GLU A 64 -10.32 -32.98 -2.79
C GLU A 64 -10.78 -31.78 -1.96
N ASN A 65 -9.85 -30.89 -1.59
CA ASN A 65 -10.13 -29.76 -0.70
C ASN A 65 -10.15 -28.40 -1.41
N TYR A 66 -10.08 -28.41 -2.74
CA TYR A 66 -10.04 -27.24 -3.59
C TYR A 66 -11.05 -26.15 -3.18
N SER A 67 -12.32 -26.53 -2.98
CA SER A 67 -13.37 -25.56 -2.65
C SER A 67 -13.09 -24.87 -1.31
N ILE A 68 -12.68 -25.64 -0.30
CA ILE A 68 -12.36 -25.13 1.05
C ILE A 68 -11.11 -24.24 1.00
N TRP A 69 -10.08 -24.68 0.28
CA TRP A 69 -8.86 -23.91 0.07
C TRP A 69 -9.16 -22.57 -0.60
N LYS A 70 -9.93 -22.60 -1.69
CA LYS A 70 -10.33 -21.43 -2.47
C LYS A 70 -11.10 -20.44 -1.63
N ASP A 71 -12.08 -20.88 -0.84
CA ASP A 71 -12.86 -19.99 0.03
C ASP A 71 -11.97 -19.28 1.05
N LYS A 72 -11.06 -20.01 1.70
CA LYS A 72 -10.13 -19.45 2.69
C LYS A 72 -9.14 -18.48 2.07
N LEU A 73 -8.56 -18.81 0.92
CA LEU A 73 -7.64 -17.93 0.21
C LEU A 73 -8.37 -16.69 -0.33
N MET A 74 -9.58 -16.83 -0.88
CA MET A 74 -10.41 -15.69 -1.28
C MET A 74 -10.71 -14.75 -0.09
N ALA A 75 -11.00 -15.31 1.09
CA ALA A 75 -11.19 -14.50 2.30
C ALA A 75 -9.92 -13.73 2.68
N LEU A 76 -8.74 -14.37 2.64
CA LEU A 76 -7.46 -13.69 2.86
C LEU A 76 -7.22 -12.56 1.85
N LEU A 77 -7.47 -12.81 0.57
CA LEU A 77 -7.30 -11.82 -0.50
C LEU A 77 -8.26 -10.64 -0.36
N LYS A 78 -9.49 -10.88 0.13
CA LYS A 78 -10.45 -9.82 0.50
C LYS A 78 -9.93 -8.98 1.66
N LEU A 79 -9.36 -9.62 2.69
CA LEU A 79 -8.77 -8.91 3.84
C LEU A 79 -7.58 -8.05 3.43
N ARG A 80 -6.77 -8.52 2.48
CA ARG A 80 -5.62 -7.79 1.91
C ARG A 80 -6.06 -6.71 0.92
N GLY A 81 -7.23 -6.82 0.30
CA GLY A 81 -7.78 -5.85 -0.66
C GLY A 81 -7.36 -6.09 -2.11
N VAL A 82 -6.71 -7.23 -2.39
CA VAL A 82 -6.15 -7.59 -3.72
C VAL A 82 -7.03 -8.57 -4.49
N LEU A 83 -8.16 -9.02 -3.93
CA LEU A 83 -9.04 -9.97 -4.62
C LEU A 83 -9.59 -9.42 -5.94
N ASN A 84 -9.94 -8.13 -5.98
CA ASN A 84 -10.52 -7.54 -7.18
C ASN A 84 -9.49 -7.49 -8.31
N THR A 85 -8.27 -7.02 -8.03
CA THR A 85 -7.18 -6.97 -9.00
C THR A 85 -6.75 -8.37 -9.43
N LEU A 86 -6.72 -9.34 -8.51
CA LEU A 86 -6.39 -10.74 -8.85
C LEU A 86 -7.42 -11.38 -9.81
N ASN A 87 -8.70 -11.02 -9.71
CA ASN A 87 -9.74 -11.55 -10.60
C ASN A 87 -9.86 -10.80 -11.94
N ASN A 88 -9.32 -9.59 -12.04
CA ASN A 88 -9.40 -8.77 -13.24
C ASN A 88 -8.04 -8.75 -13.93
N ALA A 89 -7.90 -9.46 -15.06
CA ALA A 89 -6.66 -9.45 -15.85
C ALA A 89 -6.34 -8.07 -16.46
N ASP A 90 -7.34 -7.19 -16.55
CA ASP A 90 -7.19 -5.82 -17.06
C ASP A 90 -6.51 -4.88 -16.04
N VAL A 91 -6.64 -5.18 -14.75
CA VAL A 91 -6.03 -4.38 -13.69
C VAL A 91 -4.73 -5.04 -13.25
N PRO A 92 -3.56 -4.47 -13.57
CA PRO A 92 -2.28 -5.07 -13.17
C PRO A 92 -2.14 -5.08 -11.66
N LEU A 93 -1.63 -6.19 -11.12
CA LEU A 93 -1.12 -6.23 -9.75
C LEU A 93 0.19 -5.45 -9.67
N GLY A 94 0.42 -4.76 -8.54
CA GLY A 94 1.74 -4.22 -8.24
C GLY A 94 2.79 -5.33 -8.16
N GLU A 95 4.04 -5.04 -8.51
CA GLU A 95 5.12 -6.04 -8.57
C GLU A 95 5.28 -6.82 -7.25
N SER A 96 5.29 -6.10 -6.11
CA SER A 96 5.38 -6.71 -4.78
C SER A 96 4.18 -7.60 -4.46
N ASP A 97 2.96 -7.13 -4.76
CA ASP A 97 1.75 -7.92 -4.55
C ASP A 97 1.75 -9.18 -5.43
N ASN A 98 2.18 -9.04 -6.69
CA ASN A 98 2.29 -10.17 -7.59
C ASN A 98 3.29 -11.21 -7.07
N ALA A 99 4.48 -10.79 -6.63
CA ALA A 99 5.49 -11.69 -6.10
C ALA A 99 5.03 -12.38 -4.81
N GLU A 100 4.46 -11.63 -3.86
CA GLU A 100 3.94 -12.17 -2.60
C GLU A 100 2.81 -13.18 -2.82
N LEU A 101 1.84 -12.85 -3.69
CA LEU A 101 0.72 -13.73 -3.99
C LEU A 101 1.15 -14.98 -4.75
N THR A 102 2.10 -14.84 -5.67
CA THR A 102 2.69 -15.97 -6.41
C THR A 102 3.36 -16.93 -5.43
N LEU A 103 4.22 -16.43 -4.54
CA LEU A 103 4.86 -17.24 -3.51
C LEU A 103 3.82 -17.89 -2.60
N LEU A 104 2.80 -17.16 -2.17
CA LEU A 104 1.75 -17.69 -1.31
C LEU A 104 0.99 -18.86 -1.95
N ILE A 105 0.55 -18.68 -3.20
CA ILE A 105 -0.19 -19.70 -3.95
C ILE A 105 0.67 -20.95 -4.11
N ILE A 106 1.91 -20.79 -4.61
CA ILE A 106 2.85 -21.91 -4.80
C ILE A 106 3.16 -22.61 -3.47
N SER A 107 3.38 -21.87 -2.39
CA SER A 107 3.72 -22.44 -1.07
C SER A 107 2.57 -23.25 -0.44
N LYS A 108 1.33 -22.93 -0.83
CA LYS A 108 0.13 -23.63 -0.35
C LYS A 108 -0.34 -24.71 -1.31
N MET A 109 0.38 -24.96 -2.41
CA MET A 109 0.07 -26.03 -3.34
C MET A 109 0.80 -27.31 -2.98
N GLU A 110 0.09 -28.43 -3.07
CA GLU A 110 0.71 -29.74 -3.01
C GLU A 110 1.56 -29.98 -4.26
N SER A 111 2.63 -30.77 -4.15
CA SER A 111 3.57 -31.08 -5.23
C SER A 111 2.90 -31.63 -6.49
N VAL A 112 1.87 -32.47 -6.33
CA VAL A 112 1.11 -33.07 -7.44
C VAL A 112 0.33 -31.99 -8.17
N THR A 113 -0.43 -31.18 -7.44
CA THR A 113 -1.18 -30.02 -7.97
C THR A 113 -0.25 -29.00 -8.61
N HIS A 114 0.92 -28.75 -8.03
CA HIS A 114 1.94 -27.84 -8.56
C HIS A 114 2.36 -28.22 -9.98
N ASN A 115 2.63 -29.50 -10.24
CA ASN A 115 3.06 -29.94 -11.58
C ASN A 115 1.95 -29.82 -12.64
N ASN A 116 0.68 -29.91 -12.22
CA ASN A 116 -0.45 -29.83 -13.14
C ASN A 116 -0.83 -28.37 -13.47
N VAL A 117 -0.67 -27.47 -12.51
CA VAL A 117 -1.16 -26.09 -12.60
C VAL A 117 -0.04 -25.09 -12.90
N VAL A 118 1.16 -25.29 -12.35
CA VAL A 118 2.28 -24.36 -12.53
C VAL A 118 3.02 -24.68 -13.84
N THR A 119 3.05 -23.69 -14.71
CA THR A 119 3.74 -23.73 -16.01
C THR A 119 4.73 -22.58 -16.09
N ALA A 120 5.69 -22.67 -17.01
CA ALA A 120 6.65 -21.59 -17.26
C ALA A 120 5.98 -20.25 -17.66
N LYS A 121 4.72 -20.27 -18.08
CA LYS A 121 3.96 -19.08 -18.51
C LYS A 121 3.19 -18.38 -17.39
N ASN A 122 2.85 -19.10 -16.31
CA ASN A 122 2.04 -18.58 -15.20
C ASN A 122 2.82 -18.47 -13.88
N ARG A 123 3.93 -19.19 -13.69
CA ARG A 123 4.69 -19.23 -12.43
C ARG A 123 5.16 -17.87 -11.89
N ASP A 124 5.25 -16.86 -12.76
CA ASP A 124 5.70 -15.50 -12.42
C ASP A 124 4.53 -14.51 -12.27
N SER A 125 3.27 -14.97 -12.41
CA SER A 125 2.07 -14.13 -12.37
C SER A 125 0.98 -14.74 -11.50
N ALA A 126 0.70 -14.08 -10.38
CA ALA A 126 -0.34 -14.49 -9.45
C ALA A 126 -1.72 -14.52 -10.13
N GLN A 127 -2.01 -13.58 -11.01
CA GLN A 127 -3.26 -13.54 -11.79
C GLN A 127 -3.41 -14.76 -12.69
N LYS A 128 -2.35 -15.16 -13.39
CA LYS A 128 -2.38 -16.34 -14.27
C LYS A 128 -2.48 -17.64 -13.47
N LEU A 129 -1.74 -17.77 -12.36
CA LEU A 129 -1.88 -18.91 -11.46
C LEU A 129 -3.30 -19.01 -10.91
N TRP A 130 -3.84 -17.90 -10.41
CA TRP A 130 -5.21 -17.84 -9.91
C TRP A 130 -6.24 -18.22 -10.97
N ALA A 131 -6.04 -17.82 -12.23
CA ALA A 131 -6.89 -18.23 -13.34
C ALA A 131 -6.77 -19.74 -13.61
N SER A 132 -5.55 -20.28 -13.71
CA SER A 132 -5.30 -21.72 -13.91
C SER A 132 -5.83 -22.61 -12.80
N ILE A 133 -6.00 -22.07 -11.58
CA ILE A 133 -6.59 -22.77 -10.44
C ILE A 133 -8.13 -22.70 -10.49
N LYS A 134 -8.71 -21.68 -11.12
CA LYS A 134 -10.17 -21.51 -11.22
C LYS A 134 -10.80 -22.21 -12.41
N GLU A 135 -10.02 -22.47 -13.45
CA GLU A 135 -10.39 -23.18 -14.68
C GLU A 135 -10.46 -24.68 -14.44
#